data_AF-A0A7S2B9T8-F1
#
_entry.id   AF-A0A7S2B9T8-F1
#
_cell.length_a   1.000
_cell.length_b   1.000
_cell.length_c   1.000
_cell.angle_alpha   90.00
_cell.angle_beta   90.00
_cell.angle_gamma   90.00
#
_symmetry.space_group_name_H-M   'P 1'
#
loop_
_entity.id
_entity.type
_entity.pdbx_description
1 polymer ?
#
loop_
_entity_poly.entity_id
_entity_poly.type
_entity_poly.pdbx_seq_one_letter_code
_entity_poly.pdbx_strand_id
1 'polypeptide(L)'
;RISTDRVAPTFHTFAETMCLAVAEISDTYEKNLAFEGLCMIAQRNPQPLMESAHQFVVAVVSWAELEPNEPPQQLKDMLQAILTAFHQQMIASGTTPTDFYSQRFEQHHCAYLAQNYIIQ
;
A
#
# COMPACT_ATOMS: atom_id res chain seq x y z
N ARG A 1 20.56 -4.81 6.76
CA ARG A 1 19.39 -3.97 7.09
C ARG A 1 19.61 -2.60 6.45
N ILE A 2 18.71 -2.17 5.58
CA ILE A 2 18.75 -0.84 4.95
C ILE A 2 18.38 0.19 6.02
N SER A 3 19.14 1.28 6.14
CA SER A 3 18.79 2.38 7.04
C SER A 3 17.69 3.22 6.39
N THR A 4 16.49 3.16 6.95
CA THR A 4 15.34 3.93 6.48
C THR A 4 15.62 5.44 6.55
N ASP A 5 16.40 5.90 7.52
CA ASP A 5 16.84 7.29 7.63
C ASP A 5 17.68 7.77 6.42
N ARG A 6 18.40 6.85 5.76
CA ARG A 6 19.19 7.17 4.56
C ARG A 6 18.37 7.11 3.28
N VAL A 7 17.30 6.31 3.26
CA VAL A 7 16.52 6.00 2.06
C VAL A 7 15.27 6.87 1.93
N ALA A 8 14.63 7.21 3.05
CA ALA A 8 13.43 8.05 3.07
C ALA A 8 13.58 9.43 2.38
N PRO A 9 14.74 10.13 2.44
CA PRO A 9 14.91 11.40 1.72
C PRO A 9 14.82 11.24 0.19
N THR A 10 15.26 10.10 -0.33
CA THR A 10 15.25 9.80 -1.78
C THR A 10 13.97 9.12 -2.25
N PHE A 11 13.02 8.87 -1.36
CA PHE A 11 11.84 8.04 -1.65
C PHE A 11 10.98 8.58 -2.80
N HIS A 12 10.91 9.90 -2.97
CA HIS A 12 10.23 10.55 -4.11
C HIS A 12 10.71 10.07 -5.48
N THR A 13 11.95 9.58 -5.59
CA THR A 13 12.51 9.12 -6.88
C THR A 13 12.09 7.71 -7.28
N PHE A 14 11.60 6.90 -6.34
CA PHE A 14 11.37 5.48 -6.59
C PHE A 14 10.11 4.91 -5.92
N ALA A 15 9.28 5.73 -5.26
CA ALA A 15 8.08 5.26 -4.56
C ALA A 15 7.16 4.44 -5.48
N GLU A 16 6.87 4.97 -6.67
CA GLU A 16 6.06 4.29 -7.68
C GLU A 16 6.67 2.94 -8.08
N THR A 17 7.93 2.94 -8.50
CA THR A 17 8.65 1.73 -8.94
C THR A 17 8.75 0.69 -7.81
N MET A 18 8.91 1.13 -6.56
CA MET A 18 8.97 0.24 -5.41
C MET A 18 7.62 -0.43 -5.17
N CYS A 19 6.50 0.30 -5.25
CA CYS A 19 5.17 -0.29 -5.14
C CYS A 19 4.95 -1.39 -6.19
N LEU A 20 5.30 -1.12 -7.45
CA LEU A 20 5.18 -2.11 -8.52
C LEU A 20 6.08 -3.33 -8.27
N ALA A 21 7.33 -3.10 -7.86
CA ALA A 21 8.27 -4.18 -7.58
C ALA A 21 7.80 -5.09 -6.43
N VAL A 22 7.25 -4.53 -5.34
CA VAL A 22 6.74 -5.37 -4.24
C VAL A 22 5.45 -6.10 -4.60
N ALA A 23 4.67 -5.58 -5.55
CA ALA A 23 3.46 -6.23 -6.04
C ALA A 23 3.76 -7.57 -6.76
N GLU A 24 4.86 -7.58 -7.54
CA GLU A 24 5.28 -8.72 -8.36
C GLU A 24 5.91 -9.87 -7.56
N ILE A 25 6.25 -9.66 -6.28
CA ILE A 25 6.82 -10.71 -5.43
C ILE A 25 5.76 -11.78 -5.18
N SER A 26 6.10 -13.03 -5.51
CA SER A 26 5.24 -14.21 -5.29
C SER A 26 5.60 -15.00 -4.02
N ASP A 27 6.84 -14.90 -3.54
CA ASP A 27 7.24 -15.51 -2.27
C ASP A 27 6.65 -14.71 -1.10
N THR A 28 5.80 -15.35 -0.30
CA THR A 28 5.08 -14.71 0.81
C THR A 28 6.00 -14.10 1.86
N TYR A 29 7.14 -14.75 2.15
CA TYR A 29 8.08 -14.29 3.17
C TYR A 29 8.83 -13.04 2.68
N GLU A 30 9.36 -13.08 1.45
CA GLU A 30 10.01 -11.94 0.83
C GLU A 30 9.05 -10.78 0.62
N LYS A 31 7.80 -11.07 0.20
CA LYS A 31 6.75 -10.07 0.03
C LYS A 31 6.48 -9.36 1.35
N ASN A 32 6.27 -10.12 2.44
CA ASN A 32 6.05 -9.52 3.76
C ASN A 32 7.21 -8.58 4.16
N LEU A 33 8.46 -9.04 4.04
CA LEU A 33 9.63 -8.22 4.38
C LEU A 33 9.74 -6.96 3.52
N ALA A 34 9.43 -7.06 2.22
CA ALA A 34 9.49 -5.93 1.30
C ALA A 34 8.40 -4.89 1.61
N PHE A 35 7.18 -5.35 1.92
CA PHE A 35 6.08 -4.49 2.35
C PHE A 35 6.38 -3.82 3.69
N GLU A 36 6.91 -4.54 4.68
CA GLU A 36 7.35 -3.94 5.94
C GLU A 36 8.40 -2.84 5.69
N GLY A 37 9.36 -3.09 4.80
CA GLY A 37 10.34 -2.11 4.32
C GLY A 37 9.70 -0.85 3.75
N LEU A 38 8.76 -1.02 2.81
CA LEU A 38 8.01 0.07 2.19
C LEU A 38 7.25 0.89 3.23
N CYS A 39 6.52 0.23 4.14
CA CYS A 39 5.75 0.89 5.19
C CYS A 39 6.66 1.65 6.17
N MET A 40 7.81 1.10 6.55
CA MET A 40 8.77 1.78 7.42
C MET A 40 9.38 3.04 6.75
N ILE A 41 9.62 3.02 5.44
CA ILE A 41 10.09 4.19 4.70
C ILE A 41 8.98 5.25 4.66
N ALA A 42 7.74 4.85 4.36
CA ALA A 42 6.59 5.74 4.29
C ALA A 42 6.27 6.41 5.63
N GLN A 43 6.45 5.71 6.76
CA GLN A 43 6.31 6.31 8.09
C GLN A 43 7.30 7.45 8.36
N ARG A 44 8.46 7.46 7.69
CA ARG A 44 9.46 8.53 7.81
C ARG A 44 9.24 9.65 6.80
N ASN A 45 8.72 9.33 5.62
CA ASN A 45 8.38 10.30 4.58
C ASN A 45 7.14 9.82 3.81
N PRO A 46 5.92 10.21 4.24
CA PRO A 46 4.69 9.67 3.64
C PRO A 46 4.34 10.30 2.29
N GLN A 47 4.84 11.51 2.01
CA GLN A 47 4.44 12.30 0.83
C GLN A 47 4.65 11.55 -0.51
N PRO A 48 5.82 10.93 -0.78
CA PRO A 48 6.02 10.17 -2.02
C PRO A 48 5.04 9.00 -2.21
N LEU A 49 4.69 8.31 -1.13
CA LEU A 49 3.77 7.19 -1.22
C LEU A 49 2.34 7.67 -1.46
N MET A 50 1.97 8.82 -0.87
CA MET A 50 0.70 9.49 -1.12
C MET A 50 0.55 9.92 -2.58
N GLU A 51 1.60 10.48 -3.17
CA GLU A 51 1.64 10.82 -4.60
C GLU A 51 1.53 9.57 -5.49
N SER A 52 2.01 8.42 -5.01
CA SER A 52 1.93 7.11 -5.68
C SER A 52 0.78 6.23 -5.16
N ALA A 53 -0.33 6.83 -4.71
CA ALA A 53 -1.41 6.12 -4.04
C ALA A 53 -2.02 4.98 -4.89
N HIS A 54 -2.15 5.17 -6.21
CA HIS A 54 -2.66 4.12 -7.10
C HIS A 54 -1.75 2.89 -7.08
N GLN A 55 -0.44 3.07 -7.31
CA GLN A 55 0.53 1.98 -7.34
C GLN A 55 0.67 1.32 -5.97
N PHE A 56 0.56 2.08 -4.87
CA PHE A 56 0.52 1.49 -3.54
C PHE A 56 -0.68 0.56 -3.36
N VAL A 57 -1.88 0.99 -3.78
CA VAL A 57 -3.06 0.13 -3.68
C VAL A 57 -2.95 -1.09 -4.61
N VAL A 58 -2.40 -0.94 -5.83
CA VAL A 58 -2.05 -2.08 -6.71
C VAL A 58 -1.17 -3.08 -5.97
N ALA A 59 -0.15 -2.60 -5.24
CA ALA A 59 0.68 -3.45 -4.41
C ALA A 59 -0.13 -4.17 -3.33
N VAL A 60 -0.96 -3.44 -2.56
CA VAL A 60 -1.78 -4.04 -1.50
C VAL A 60 -2.71 -5.13 -2.04
N VAL A 61 -3.41 -4.89 -3.16
CA VAL A 61 -4.36 -5.86 -3.72
C VAL A 61 -3.67 -7.07 -4.37
N SER A 62 -2.38 -6.97 -4.72
CA SER A 62 -1.60 -8.12 -5.23
C SER A 62 -1.46 -9.28 -4.23
N TRP A 63 -1.82 -9.07 -2.96
CA TRP A 63 -1.96 -10.15 -1.98
C TRP A 63 -3.17 -11.03 -2.25
N ALA A 64 -4.23 -10.51 -2.88
CA ALA A 64 -5.40 -11.30 -3.27
C ALA A 64 -5.07 -12.39 -4.30
N GLU A 65 -3.99 -12.22 -5.06
CA GLU A 65 -3.53 -13.18 -6.07
C GLU A 65 -2.73 -14.36 -5.48
N LEU A 66 -2.40 -14.31 -4.18
CA LEU A 66 -1.52 -15.28 -3.51
C LEU A 66 -2.27 -16.28 -2.62
N GLU A 67 -3.59 -16.42 -2.80
CA GLU A 67 -4.43 -17.39 -2.07
C GLU A 67 -3.76 -18.78 -1.97
N PRO A 68 -3.69 -19.39 -0.78
CA PRO A 68 -4.39 -19.03 0.47
C PRO A 68 -3.64 -18.01 1.36
N ASN A 69 -2.64 -17.29 0.84
CA ASN A 69 -1.76 -16.45 1.66
C ASN A 69 -2.30 -15.02 1.79
N GLU A 70 -2.50 -14.59 3.03
CA GLU A 70 -2.82 -13.21 3.38
C GLU A 70 -1.64 -12.52 4.09
N PRO A 71 -1.54 -11.18 4.05
CA PRO A 71 -0.53 -10.47 4.80
C PRO A 71 -0.69 -10.74 6.31
N PRO A 72 0.41 -10.93 7.07
CA PRO A 72 0.34 -11.10 8.52
C PRO A 72 -0.35 -9.91 9.20
N GLN A 73 -0.95 -10.13 10.38
CA GLN A 73 -1.71 -9.09 11.10
C GLN A 73 -0.90 -7.80 11.32
N GLN A 74 0.38 -7.91 11.69
CA GLN A 74 1.25 -6.75 11.87
C GLN A 74 1.37 -5.92 10.58
N LEU A 75 1.49 -6.58 9.43
CA LEU A 75 1.55 -5.89 8.15
C LEU A 75 0.17 -5.29 7.80
N LYS A 76 -0.93 -6.00 8.06
CA LYS A 76 -2.30 -5.46 7.89
C LYS A 76 -2.48 -4.15 8.67
N ASP A 77 -1.99 -4.09 9.91
CA ASP A 77 -2.08 -2.88 10.74
C ASP A 77 -1.28 -1.71 10.15
N MET A 78 -0.07 -1.98 9.63
CA MET A 78 0.75 -0.96 8.96
C MET A 78 0.07 -0.44 7.67
N LEU A 79 -0.48 -1.34 6.87
CA LEU A 79 -1.20 -1.01 5.64
C LEU A 79 -2.47 -0.22 5.93
N GLN A 80 -3.23 -0.62 6.95
CA GLN A 80 -4.42 0.09 7.41
C GLN A 80 -4.10 1.55 7.76
N ALA A 81 -3.03 1.78 8.53
CA ALA A 81 -2.65 3.14 8.92
C ALA A 81 -2.34 4.04 7.70
N ILE A 82 -1.66 3.50 6.69
CA ILE A 82 -1.34 4.24 5.46
C ILE A 82 -2.61 4.47 4.62
N LEU A 83 -3.45 3.45 4.45
CA LEU A 83 -4.71 3.57 3.70
C LEU A 83 -5.64 4.60 4.34
N THR A 84 -5.75 4.63 5.66
CA THR A 84 -6.53 5.65 6.38
C THR A 84 -5.99 7.07 6.13
N ALA A 85 -4.66 7.25 6.11
CA ALA A 85 -4.06 8.55 5.79
C ALA A 85 -4.38 8.98 4.34
N PHE A 86 -4.41 8.02 3.40
CA PHE A 86 -4.77 8.29 2.01
C PHE A 86 -6.23 8.70 1.88
N HIS A 87 -7.14 8.00 2.56
CA HIS A 87 -8.56 8.36 2.58
C HIS A 87 -8.79 9.78 3.09
N GLN A 88 -8.14 10.16 4.19
CA GLN A 88 -8.22 11.51 4.73
C GLN A 88 -7.76 12.57 3.71
N GLN A 89 -6.69 12.30 2.98
CA GLN A 89 -6.20 13.21 1.94
C GLN A 89 -7.15 13.29 0.74
N MET A 90 -7.67 12.14 0.28
CA MET A 90 -8.65 12.09 -0.81
C MET A 90 -9.88 12.91 -0.44
N ILE A 91 -10.43 12.72 0.76
CA ILE A 91 -11.59 13.46 1.26
C ILE A 91 -11.28 14.96 1.31
N ALA A 92 -10.09 15.35 1.79
CA ALA A 92 -9.67 16.75 1.83
C ALA A 92 -9.55 17.38 0.43
N SER A 93 -9.23 16.59 -0.59
CA SER A 93 -9.21 17.01 -2.01
C SER A 93 -10.58 16.93 -2.72
N GLY A 94 -11.64 16.49 -2.03
CA GLY A 94 -12.99 16.37 -2.58
C GLY A 94 -13.25 15.08 -3.37
N THR A 95 -12.37 14.07 -3.26
CA THR A 95 -12.55 12.74 -3.85
C THR A 95 -12.98 11.76 -2.75
N THR A 96 -13.98 10.91 -2.98
CA THR A 96 -14.32 9.86 -2.02
C THR A 96 -13.43 8.63 -2.21
N PRO A 97 -13.02 7.92 -1.14
CA PRO A 97 -12.28 6.66 -1.26
C PRO A 97 -13.00 5.63 -2.13
N THR A 98 -14.32 5.51 -1.99
CA THR A 98 -15.16 4.60 -2.78
C THR A 98 -15.07 4.89 -4.28
N ASP A 99 -15.13 6.16 -4.69
CA ASP A 99 -14.97 6.55 -6.10
C ASP A 99 -13.57 6.22 -6.60
N PHE A 100 -12.54 6.44 -5.77
CA PHE A 100 -11.17 6.09 -6.13
C PHE A 100 -11.04 4.60 -6.44
N TYR A 101 -11.54 3.72 -5.58
CA TYR A 101 -11.41 2.27 -5.75
C TYR A 101 -12.27 1.75 -6.90
N SER A 102 -13.56 2.06 -6.90
CA SER A 102 -14.51 1.52 -7.89
C SER A 102 -14.21 1.92 -9.33
N GLN A 103 -13.55 3.07 -9.54
CA GLN A 103 -13.16 3.53 -10.88
C GLN A 103 -11.84 2.93 -11.38
N ARG A 104 -10.99 2.43 -10.48
CA ARG A 104 -9.58 2.09 -10.78
C ARG A 104 -9.21 0.63 -10.54
N PHE A 105 -10.04 -0.12 -9.83
CA PHE A 105 -9.75 -1.50 -9.44
C PHE A 105 -10.92 -2.41 -9.78
N GLU A 106 -10.62 -3.68 -10.05
CA GLU A 106 -11.63 -4.68 -10.32
C GLU A 106 -12.47 -5.00 -9.08
N GLN A 107 -13.66 -5.56 -9.28
CA GLN A 107 -14.58 -5.86 -8.19
C GLN A 107 -13.98 -6.79 -7.13
N HIS A 108 -13.18 -7.79 -7.54
CA HIS A 108 -12.57 -8.73 -6.63
C HIS A 108 -11.46 -8.06 -5.77
N HIS A 109 -10.69 -7.13 -6.33
CA HIS A 109 -9.75 -6.29 -5.56
C HIS A 109 -10.46 -5.38 -4.57
N CYS A 110 -11.59 -4.80 -4.96
CA CYS A 110 -12.40 -3.99 -4.06
C CYS A 110 -12.96 -4.83 -2.89
N ALA A 111 -13.42 -6.05 -3.17
CA ALA A 111 -13.89 -6.99 -2.15
C ALA A 111 -12.76 -7.38 -1.19
N TYR A 112 -11.56 -7.69 -1.72
CA TYR A 112 -10.37 -7.98 -0.91
C TYR A 112 -10.04 -6.83 0.04
N LEU A 113 -10.03 -5.59 -0.46
CA LEU A 113 -9.75 -4.41 0.37
C LEU A 113 -10.81 -4.24 1.46
N ALA A 114 -12.10 -4.37 1.13
CA ALA A 114 -13.19 -4.21 2.10
C ALA A 114 -13.22 -5.32 3.17
N GLN A 115 -12.74 -6.51 2.84
CA GLN A 115 -12.65 -7.63 3.78
C GLN A 115 -11.47 -7.47 4.75
N ASN A 116 -10.34 -6.92 4.27
CA ASN A 116 -9.08 -6.89 5.03
C ASN A 116 -8.79 -5.54 5.69
N TYR A 117 -9.41 -4.46 5.21
CA TYR A 117 -9.14 -3.10 5.66
C TYR A 117 -10.43 -2.33 5.88
N ILE A 118 -10.41 -1.46 6.89
CA ILE A 118 -11.48 -0.50 7.16
C ILE A 118 -11.35 0.61 6.12
N ILE A 119 -12.20 0.54 5.11
CA ILE A 119 -12.43 1.61 4.13
C ILE A 119 -13.70 2.34 4.57
N GLN A 120 -13.56 3.41 5.34
CA GLN A 120 -14.66 4.29 5.77
C GLN A 120 -14.57 5.65 5.09
#